data_AF-A0A2N0QLA4-F1
#
_entry.id   AF-A0A2N0QLA4-F1
#
_cell.length_a   1.000
_cell.length_b   1.000
_cell.length_c   1.000
_cell.angle_alpha   90.00
_cell.angle_beta   90.00
_cell.angle_gamma   90.00
#
_symmetry.space_group_name_H-M   'P 1'
#
loop_
_entity.id
_entity.type
_entity.pdbx_description
1 polymer ?
#
loop_
_entity_poly.entity_id
_entity_poly.type
_entity_poly.pdbx_seq_one_letter_code
_entity_poly.pdbx_strand_id
1 'polypeptide(L)'
;MNNKSFLSIITSAMPLLDEYYPEYVLKYSLETNMITDSSFYSIEHQNKNLHLFSQPPQIANLSQSLLWSKYHYTFYWKIYKSDLLLMTLIVRFIYFIQVLIILLTLPLYLATFYILSKYNFINNISFSTSSDIYFYIKLKIEKYITTTPTITFMIPYINFVNYSKDYNWFLELIRPQSSPFTQTMNRNIYKTWNGEALINFKWKAYGKYYYAMIWILFMVLLGCFTAAATISQQYISEEVRQQLFIISIILGFIHLIFEIRQFFYNIIKWFYNFWNIFGKYKCLI
;
A
#
# COMPACT_ATOMS: atom_id res chain seq x y z
N MET A 1 -15.33 -17.89 0.72
CA MET A 1 -15.45 -18.78 1.91
C MET A 1 -15.90 -17.93 3.09
N ASN A 2 -16.83 -18.45 3.90
CA ASN A 2 -17.72 -17.70 4.79
C ASN A 2 -16.97 -17.03 5.96
N ASN A 3 -16.66 -15.73 5.84
CA ASN A 3 -16.25 -14.91 6.98
C ASN A 3 -17.28 -14.97 8.13
N LYS A 4 -18.57 -15.22 7.80
CA LYS A 4 -19.64 -15.47 8.77
C LYS A 4 -19.40 -16.71 9.64
N SER A 5 -18.83 -17.78 9.09
CA SER A 5 -18.57 -19.01 9.84
C SER A 5 -17.43 -18.81 10.84
N PHE A 6 -16.34 -18.15 10.44
CA PHE A 6 -15.25 -17.81 11.35
C PHE A 6 -15.70 -16.84 12.44
N LEU A 7 -16.46 -15.80 12.08
CA LEU A 7 -17.01 -14.89 13.08
C LEU A 7 -17.94 -15.60 14.04
N SER A 8 -18.82 -16.48 13.54
CA SER A 8 -19.73 -17.27 14.38
C SER A 8 -18.98 -18.18 15.35
N ILE A 9 -17.87 -18.78 14.92
CA ILE A 9 -17.01 -19.60 15.79
C ILE A 9 -16.37 -18.71 16.86
N ILE A 10 -15.83 -17.56 16.48
CA ILE A 10 -15.22 -16.61 17.41
C ILE A 10 -16.25 -16.12 18.44
N THR A 11 -17.43 -15.69 18.01
CA THR A 11 -18.46 -15.15 18.91
C THR A 11 -19.09 -16.22 19.80
N SER A 12 -19.25 -17.45 19.30
CA SER A 12 -19.79 -18.55 20.11
C SER A 12 -18.78 -19.10 21.12
N ALA A 13 -17.48 -19.07 20.80
CA ALA A 13 -16.42 -19.49 21.71
C ALA A 13 -15.98 -18.39 22.68
N MET A 14 -16.21 -17.12 22.36
CA MET A 14 -15.77 -15.97 23.18
C MET A 14 -16.19 -16.07 24.66
N PRO A 15 -17.44 -16.44 25.01
CA PRO A 15 -17.84 -16.55 26.41
C PRO A 15 -17.03 -17.60 27.19
N LEU A 16 -16.71 -18.73 26.56
CA LEU A 16 -15.86 -19.76 27.15
C LEU A 16 -14.41 -19.30 27.26
N LEU A 17 -13.89 -18.60 26.24
CA LEU A 17 -12.55 -18.02 26.33
C LEU A 17 -12.45 -16.96 27.42
N ASP A 18 -13.51 -16.18 27.65
CA ASP A 18 -13.53 -15.16 28.70
C ASP A 18 -13.56 -15.80 30.11
N GLU A 19 -14.23 -16.94 30.24
CA GLU A 19 -14.28 -17.71 31.49
C GLU A 19 -12.93 -18.35 31.85
N TYR A 20 -12.28 -19.04 30.90
CA TYR A 20 -11.04 -19.79 31.16
C TYR A 20 -9.76 -18.99 30.92
N TYR A 21 -9.82 -17.93 30.09
CA TYR A 21 -8.66 -17.17 29.62
C TYR A 21 -8.94 -15.65 29.54
N PRO A 22 -9.47 -15.02 30.61
CA PRO A 22 -9.92 -13.62 30.58
C PRO A 22 -8.81 -12.63 30.21
N GLU A 23 -7.58 -12.88 30.67
CA GLU A 23 -6.44 -12.01 30.36
C GLU A 23 -6.11 -11.98 28.87
N TYR A 24 -6.27 -13.11 28.18
CA TYR A 24 -6.02 -13.22 26.75
C TYR A 24 -7.14 -12.58 25.92
N VAL A 25 -8.40 -12.71 26.35
CA VAL A 25 -9.55 -12.05 25.72
C VAL A 25 -9.47 -10.54 25.87
N LEU A 26 -9.14 -10.05 27.07
CA LEU A 26 -8.94 -8.63 27.36
C LEU A 26 -7.80 -8.06 26.52
N LYS A 27 -6.66 -8.77 26.46
CA LYS A 27 -5.52 -8.35 25.63
C LYS A 27 -5.86 -8.33 24.13
N TYR A 28 -6.54 -9.37 23.62
CA TYR A 28 -6.98 -9.42 22.22
C TYR A 28 -7.91 -8.24 21.88
N SER A 29 -8.86 -7.93 22.76
CA SER A 29 -9.83 -6.86 22.56
C SER A 29 -9.20 -5.46 22.60
N LEU A 30 -8.15 -5.28 23.41
CA LEU A 30 -7.40 -4.02 23.49
C LEU A 30 -6.44 -3.81 22.31
N GLU A 31 -5.88 -4.89 21.78
CA GLU A 31 -4.89 -4.81 20.71
C GLU A 31 -5.52 -4.87 19.30
N THR A 32 -6.63 -5.58 19.09
CA THR A 32 -7.21 -5.75 17.75
C THR A 32 -8.26 -4.70 17.40
N ASN A 33 -8.12 -4.09 16.21
CA ASN A 33 -9.16 -3.22 15.66
C ASN A 33 -9.92 -3.97 14.56
N MET A 34 -11.24 -4.07 14.73
CA MET A 34 -12.13 -4.60 13.71
C MET A 34 -12.65 -3.45 12.85
N ILE A 35 -12.40 -3.51 11.54
CA ILE A 35 -13.00 -2.59 10.58
C ILE A 35 -13.98 -3.39 9.74
N THR A 36 -15.24 -2.97 9.76
CA THR A 36 -16.26 -3.47 8.85
C THR A 36 -16.22 -2.64 7.58
N ASP A 37 -16.17 -3.29 6.41
CA ASP A 37 -16.31 -2.56 5.14
C ASP A 37 -17.63 -1.78 5.15
N SER A 38 -17.54 -0.45 5.07
CA SER A 38 -18.75 0.37 4.98
C SER A 38 -19.38 0.17 3.61
N SER A 39 -20.70 -0.01 3.55
CA SER A 39 -21.45 -0.10 2.29
C SER A 39 -21.40 1.17 1.43
N PHE A 40 -20.78 2.25 1.94
CA PHE A 40 -20.68 3.57 1.31
C PHE A 40 -19.31 3.85 0.69
N TYR A 41 -18.30 3.01 0.94
CA TYR A 41 -16.96 3.16 0.36
C TYR A 41 -16.54 1.86 -0.33
N SER A 42 -16.46 1.89 -1.66
CA SER A 42 -15.74 0.89 -2.42
C SER A 42 -14.24 1.05 -2.15
N ILE A 43 -13.62 0.09 -1.45
CA ILE A 43 -12.17 -0.01 -1.44
C ILE A 43 -11.77 -0.52 -2.83
N GLU A 44 -11.31 0.39 -3.70
CA GLU A 44 -10.74 0.00 -4.98
C GLU A 44 -9.41 -0.71 -4.70
N HIS A 45 -9.40 -2.05 -4.77
CA HIS A 45 -8.16 -2.82 -4.70
C HIS A 45 -7.34 -2.59 -5.98
N GLN A 46 -6.58 -1.50 -6.02
CA GLN A 46 -5.69 -1.21 -7.12
C GLN A 46 -4.53 -2.22 -7.14
N ASN A 47 -4.48 -2.99 -8.23
CA ASN A 47 -3.39 -3.78 -8.80
C ASN A 47 -2.27 -4.37 -7.92
N LYS A 48 -1.99 -5.65 -8.18
CA LYS A 48 -0.83 -6.43 -7.72
C LYS A 48 0.48 -5.85 -8.26
N ASN A 49 1.01 -4.80 -7.65
CA ASN A 49 2.40 -4.39 -7.83
C ASN A 49 3.23 -4.73 -6.58
N LEU A 50 4.49 -5.09 -6.82
CA LEU A 50 5.39 -5.88 -5.98
C LEU A 50 5.76 -5.31 -4.59
N HIS A 51 5.27 -4.11 -4.25
CA HIS A 51 5.47 -3.52 -2.93
C HIS A 51 4.14 -3.01 -2.38
N LEU A 52 3.85 -3.45 -1.15
CA LEU A 52 2.66 -3.17 -0.36
C LEU A 52 2.06 -1.79 -0.68
N PHE A 53 0.88 -1.77 -1.29
CA PHE A 53 -0.05 -0.64 -1.22
C PHE A 53 -1.15 -1.01 -0.23
N SER A 54 -1.08 -0.50 1.00
CA SER A 54 -2.28 -0.27 1.79
C SER A 54 -2.52 1.23 1.77
N GLN A 55 -3.32 1.70 0.83
CA GLN A 55 -3.74 3.09 0.88
C GLN A 55 -4.71 3.22 2.07
N PRO A 56 -4.42 4.06 3.09
CA PRO A 56 -5.51 4.52 3.95
C PRO A 56 -6.57 5.18 3.03
N PRO A 57 -7.86 5.19 3.42
CA PRO A 57 -8.89 5.86 2.63
C PRO A 57 -8.42 7.30 2.35
N GLN A 58 -8.02 7.57 1.11
CA GLN A 58 -7.59 8.90 0.73
C GLN A 58 -8.83 9.77 0.66
N ILE A 59 -8.84 10.86 1.42
CA ILE A 59 -9.84 11.91 1.28
C ILE A 59 -9.63 12.50 -0.12
N ALA A 60 -10.57 12.22 -1.03
CA ALA A 60 -10.51 12.76 -2.38
C ALA A 60 -10.50 14.29 -2.30
N ASN A 61 -9.51 14.92 -2.93
CA ASN A 61 -9.48 16.37 -3.04
C ASN A 61 -10.58 16.81 -4.03
N LEU A 62 -11.70 17.29 -3.49
CA LEU A 62 -12.88 17.71 -4.25
C LEU A 62 -12.81 19.15 -4.75
N SER A 63 -11.68 19.85 -4.58
CA SER A 63 -11.51 21.25 -5.01
C SER A 63 -11.90 21.47 -6.48
N GLN A 64 -11.58 20.49 -7.34
CA GLN A 64 -11.86 20.55 -8.78
C GLN A 64 -13.37 20.47 -9.11
N SER A 65 -14.15 19.76 -8.29
CA SER A 65 -15.61 19.58 -8.45
C SER A 65 -16.46 20.75 -7.90
N LEU A 66 -15.82 21.75 -7.30
CA LEU A 66 -16.50 22.85 -6.60
C LEU A 66 -17.23 23.79 -7.58
N LEU A 67 -16.62 24.05 -8.74
CA LEU A 67 -17.23 24.83 -9.82
C LEU A 67 -18.47 24.11 -10.40
N TRP A 68 -18.36 22.81 -10.62
CA TRP A 68 -19.45 21.95 -11.09
C TRP A 68 -20.63 21.96 -10.11
N SER A 69 -20.35 21.77 -8.82
CA SER A 69 -21.38 21.79 -7.78
C SER A 69 -22.06 23.15 -7.64
N LYS A 70 -21.31 24.25 -7.77
CA LYS A 70 -21.86 25.62 -7.71
C LYS A 70 -22.78 25.93 -8.91
N TYR A 71 -22.39 25.49 -10.11
CA TYR A 71 -23.22 25.61 -11.31
C TYR A 71 -24.58 24.92 -11.13
N HIS A 72 -24.57 23.69 -10.62
CA HIS A 72 -25.80 22.93 -10.39
C HIS A 72 -26.71 23.53 -9.34
N TYR A 73 -26.14 23.92 -8.20
CA TYR A 73 -26.90 24.58 -7.15
C TYR A 73 -27.62 25.84 -7.69
N THR A 74 -26.91 26.63 -8.50
CA THR A 74 -27.46 27.85 -9.11
C THR A 74 -28.57 27.54 -10.12
N PHE A 75 -28.38 26.52 -10.97
CA PHE A 75 -29.35 26.10 -11.98
C PHE A 75 -30.62 25.54 -11.36
N TYR A 76 -30.48 24.61 -10.40
CA TYR A 76 -31.60 24.01 -9.67
C TYR A 76 -32.39 25.06 -8.88
N TRP A 77 -31.70 25.95 -8.16
CA TRP A 77 -32.34 27.04 -7.43
C TRP A 77 -33.13 27.99 -8.34
N LYS A 78 -32.58 28.28 -9.54
CA LYS A 78 -33.24 29.16 -10.52
C LYS A 78 -34.48 28.54 -11.16
N ILE A 79 -34.51 27.22 -11.32
CA ILE A 79 -35.69 26.46 -11.77
C ILE A 79 -36.71 26.34 -10.65
N TYR A 80 -36.28 26.03 -9.43
CA TYR A 80 -37.17 25.87 -8.28
C TYR A 80 -37.88 27.19 -7.90
N LYS A 81 -37.22 28.34 -8.10
CA LYS A 81 -37.80 29.65 -7.79
C LYS A 81 -38.81 30.15 -8.84
N SER A 82 -38.87 29.57 -10.04
CA SER A 82 -39.81 30.00 -11.08
C SER A 82 -41.10 29.17 -11.03
N ASP A 83 -42.15 29.71 -10.39
CA ASP A 83 -43.50 29.12 -10.25
C ASP A 83 -44.31 29.05 -11.57
N LEU A 84 -43.65 28.94 -12.73
CA LEU A 84 -44.30 28.94 -14.02
C LEU A 84 -44.45 27.50 -14.54
N LEU A 85 -45.70 27.02 -14.65
CA LEU A 85 -46.06 25.71 -15.22
C LEU A 85 -45.35 25.43 -16.57
N LEU A 86 -45.19 26.48 -17.39
CA LEU A 86 -44.47 26.45 -18.67
C LEU A 86 -42.97 26.11 -18.50
N MET A 87 -42.29 26.66 -17.48
CA MET A 87 -40.87 26.36 -17.22
C MET A 87 -40.67 24.90 -16.83
N THR A 88 -41.60 24.34 -16.05
CA THR A 88 -41.56 22.93 -15.66
C THR A 88 -41.71 22.00 -16.87
N LEU A 89 -42.61 22.34 -17.81
CA LEU A 89 -42.79 21.58 -19.05
C LEU A 89 -41.56 21.67 -19.97
N ILE A 90 -40.97 22.85 -20.10
CA ILE A 90 -39.74 23.06 -20.90
C ILE A 90 -38.58 22.24 -20.33
N VAL A 91 -38.37 22.27 -19.01
CA VAL A 91 -37.30 21.50 -18.35
C VAL A 91 -37.52 19.99 -18.56
N ARG A 92 -38.77 19.51 -18.47
CA ARG A 92 -39.09 18.10 -18.72
C ARG A 92 -38.86 17.69 -20.18
N PHE A 93 -39.13 18.58 -21.12
CA PHE A 93 -38.86 18.36 -22.54
C PHE A 93 -37.35 18.33 -22.84
N ILE A 94 -36.57 19.24 -22.27
CA ILE A 94 -35.10 19.25 -22.37
C ILE A 94 -34.52 17.95 -21.80
N TYR A 95 -35.04 17.48 -20.66
CA TYR A 95 -34.63 16.20 -20.07
C TYR A 95 -34.91 15.01 -20.98
N PHE A 96 -36.08 14.98 -21.63
CA PHE A 96 -36.44 13.92 -22.57
C PHE A 96 -35.49 13.87 -23.77
N ILE A 97 -35.19 15.02 -24.36
CA ILE A 97 -34.21 15.13 -25.46
C ILE A 97 -32.82 14.66 -24.99
N GLN A 98 -32.41 15.07 -23.79
CA GLN A 98 -31.11 14.71 -23.24
C GLN A 98 -30.96 13.19 -23.06
N VAL A 99 -31.99 12.49 -22.57
CA VAL A 99 -31.99 11.02 -22.46
C VAL A 99 -31.85 10.37 -23.83
N LEU A 100 -32.54 10.90 -24.85
CA LEU A 100 -32.46 10.38 -26.22
C LEU A 100 -31.04 10.53 -26.81
N ILE A 101 -30.40 11.69 -26.57
CA ILE A 101 -29.01 11.93 -27.00
C ILE A 101 -28.04 10.99 -26.29
N ILE A 102 -28.21 10.79 -24.97
CA ILE A 102 -27.38 9.87 -24.19
C ILE A 102 -27.53 8.44 -24.69
N LEU A 103 -28.76 8.02 -25.03
CA LEU A 103 -29.02 6.68 -25.58
C LEU A 103 -28.30 6.48 -26.92
N LEU A 104 -28.33 7.49 -27.80
CA LEU A 104 -27.67 7.44 -29.10
C LEU A 104 -26.14 7.45 -29.01
N THR A 105 -25.59 8.07 -27.96
CA THR A 105 -24.14 8.28 -27.77
C THR A 105 -23.56 7.48 -26.60
N LEU A 106 -24.26 6.43 -26.14
CA LEU A 106 -24.00 5.73 -24.89
C LEU A 106 -22.51 5.35 -24.65
N PRO A 107 -21.76 4.80 -25.63
CA PRO A 107 -20.36 4.43 -25.40
C PRO A 107 -19.45 5.64 -25.16
N LEU A 108 -19.66 6.72 -25.91
CA LEU A 108 -18.91 7.97 -25.77
C LEU A 108 -19.27 8.69 -24.47
N TYR A 109 -20.55 8.69 -24.12
CA TYR A 109 -21.05 9.22 -22.85
C TYR A 109 -20.41 8.51 -21.65
N LEU A 110 -20.39 7.16 -21.63
CA LEU A 110 -19.75 6.42 -20.53
C LEU A 110 -18.25 6.69 -20.43
N ALA A 111 -17.54 6.75 -21.56
CA ALA A 111 -16.10 7.02 -21.58
C ALA A 111 -15.76 8.42 -21.07
N THR A 112 -16.51 9.44 -21.50
CA THR A 112 -16.29 10.83 -21.09
C THR A 112 -16.58 11.01 -19.60
N PHE A 113 -17.72 10.56 -19.10
CA PHE A 113 -18.05 10.66 -17.67
C PHE A 113 -17.13 9.83 -16.78
N TYR A 114 -16.60 8.71 -17.27
CA TYR A 114 -15.55 7.96 -16.58
C TYR A 114 -14.27 8.78 -16.42
N ILE A 115 -13.81 9.44 -17.48
CA ILE A 115 -12.64 10.33 -17.41
C ILE A 115 -12.90 11.48 -16.44
N LEU A 116 -14.05 12.15 -16.54
CA LEU A 116 -14.40 13.27 -15.65
C LEU A 116 -14.51 12.83 -14.18
N SER A 117 -15.08 11.66 -13.91
CA SER A 117 -15.14 11.08 -12.57
C SER A 117 -13.77 10.70 -12.03
N LYS A 118 -12.89 10.13 -12.86
CA LYS A 118 -11.53 9.69 -12.47
C LYS A 118 -10.64 10.86 -12.03
N TYR A 119 -10.81 12.03 -12.64
CA TYR A 119 -10.05 13.24 -12.30
C TYR A 119 -10.78 14.17 -11.33
N ASN A 120 -11.82 13.69 -10.62
CA ASN A 120 -12.60 14.44 -9.63
C ASN A 120 -13.24 15.75 -10.16
N PHE A 121 -13.51 15.86 -11.46
CA PHE A 121 -14.23 17.02 -12.01
C PHE A 121 -15.74 16.93 -11.72
N ILE A 122 -16.27 15.70 -11.67
CA ILE A 122 -17.66 15.40 -11.35
C ILE A 122 -17.68 14.50 -10.12
N ASN A 123 -18.64 14.71 -9.21
CA ASN A 123 -18.82 13.92 -8.00
C ASN A 123 -20.30 13.58 -7.76
N ASN A 124 -20.55 12.50 -7.03
CA ASN A 124 -21.88 11.99 -6.68
C ASN A 124 -22.55 12.75 -5.50
N ILE A 125 -21.91 13.80 -4.97
CA ILE A 125 -22.48 14.62 -3.87
C ILE A 125 -23.55 15.57 -4.40
N SER A 126 -23.38 16.09 -5.61
CA SER A 126 -24.33 17.01 -6.25
C SER A 126 -25.12 16.27 -7.32
N PHE A 127 -26.35 15.89 -7.00
CA PHE A 127 -27.30 15.31 -7.95
C PHE A 127 -27.46 16.25 -9.15
N SER A 128 -27.14 15.74 -10.34
CA SER A 128 -27.19 16.50 -11.59
C SER A 128 -27.74 15.64 -12.71
N THR A 129 -28.72 16.19 -13.43
CA THR A 129 -29.54 15.46 -14.41
C THR A 129 -28.75 14.69 -15.48
N SER A 130 -27.52 15.14 -15.82
CA SER A 130 -26.66 14.50 -16.80
C SER A 130 -25.69 13.47 -16.24
N SER A 131 -25.22 13.60 -15.00
CA SER A 131 -24.24 12.66 -14.41
C SER A 131 -24.91 11.58 -13.56
N ASP A 132 -26.17 11.79 -13.16
CA ASP A 132 -26.96 10.84 -12.38
C ASP A 132 -27.09 9.48 -13.08
N ILE A 133 -27.28 9.48 -14.41
CA ILE A 133 -27.36 8.23 -15.19
C ILE A 133 -26.04 7.48 -15.15
N TYR A 134 -24.91 8.18 -15.34
CA TYR A 134 -23.58 7.60 -15.23
C TYR A 134 -23.31 7.05 -13.82
N PHE A 135 -23.56 7.82 -12.76
CA PHE A 135 -23.34 7.34 -11.39
C PHE A 135 -24.31 6.23 -11.00
N TYR A 136 -25.55 6.24 -11.49
CA TYR A 136 -26.50 5.16 -11.28
C TYR A 136 -26.02 3.85 -11.94
N ILE A 137 -25.55 3.93 -13.19
CA ILE A 137 -24.95 2.79 -13.89
C ILE A 137 -23.69 2.33 -13.16
N LYS A 138 -22.81 3.25 -12.75
CA LYS A 138 -21.58 2.97 -12.00
C LYS A 138 -21.88 2.26 -10.68
N LEU A 139 -22.78 2.80 -9.86
CA LEU A 139 -23.22 2.19 -8.58
C LEU A 139 -23.86 0.83 -8.79
N LYS A 140 -24.64 0.65 -9.86
CA LYS A 140 -25.26 -0.64 -10.17
C LYS A 140 -24.22 -1.67 -10.58
N ILE A 141 -23.25 -1.30 -11.42
CA ILE A 141 -22.10 -2.14 -11.80
C ILE A 141 -21.24 -2.46 -10.57
N GLU A 142 -20.90 -1.47 -9.74
CA GLU A 142 -20.16 -1.64 -8.48
C GLU A 142 -20.90 -2.56 -7.52
N LYS A 143 -22.24 -2.49 -7.44
CA LYS A 143 -23.05 -3.41 -6.62
C LYS A 143 -22.97 -4.86 -7.12
N TYR A 144 -22.77 -5.09 -8.42
CA TYR A 144 -22.55 -6.43 -8.96
C TYR A 144 -21.09 -6.90 -8.82
N ILE A 145 -20.13 -5.97 -8.71
CA ILE A 145 -18.69 -6.25 -8.53
C ILE A 145 -18.31 -6.38 -7.05
N THR A 146 -19.00 -5.67 -6.14
CA THR A 146 -18.69 -5.67 -4.71
C THR A 146 -19.06 -7.01 -4.08
N THR A 147 -18.01 -7.75 -3.78
CA THR A 147 -18.02 -9.00 -3.03
C THR A 147 -18.61 -8.78 -1.65
N THR A 148 -19.25 -9.82 -1.13
CA THR A 148 -19.78 -9.97 0.23
C THR A 148 -19.06 -9.09 1.26
N PRO A 149 -19.78 -8.36 2.14
CA PRO A 149 -19.16 -7.49 3.14
C PRO A 149 -18.12 -8.28 3.93
N THR A 150 -16.86 -7.83 3.90
CA THR A 150 -15.78 -8.49 4.63
C THR A 150 -15.52 -7.75 5.94
N ILE A 151 -15.35 -8.54 7.00
CA ILE A 151 -14.84 -8.02 8.26
C ILE A 151 -13.33 -8.16 8.15
N THR A 152 -12.64 -7.03 8.12
CA THR A 152 -11.19 -7.01 8.06
C THR A 152 -10.67 -6.73 9.46
N PHE A 153 -10.02 -7.74 10.04
CA PHE A 153 -9.21 -7.54 11.24
C PHE A 153 -7.92 -6.85 10.83
N MET A 154 -7.70 -5.63 11.31
CA MET A 154 -6.53 -4.84 10.96
C MET A 154 -5.66 -4.60 12.19
N ILE A 155 -4.36 -4.74 12.00
CA ILE A 155 -3.39 -4.32 12.99
C ILE A 155 -3.31 -2.77 12.95
N PRO A 156 -3.52 -2.05 14.07
CA PRO A 156 -3.70 -0.60 14.09
C PRO A 156 -2.38 0.19 14.01
N TYR A 157 -1.43 -0.26 13.17
CA TYR A 157 -0.22 0.51 12.89
C TYR A 157 -0.48 1.49 11.74
N ILE A 158 -1.06 2.63 12.09
CA ILE A 158 -1.33 3.75 11.17
C ILE A 158 -0.01 4.22 10.53
N ASN A 159 -0.03 4.53 9.23
CA ASN A 159 1.13 4.98 8.42
C ASN A 159 2.28 3.97 8.28
N PHE A 160 2.05 2.70 8.59
CA PHE A 160 3.02 1.62 8.39
C PHE A 160 3.53 1.48 6.94
N VAL A 161 2.66 1.74 5.96
CA VAL A 161 2.96 1.56 4.52
C VAL A 161 3.09 2.89 3.77
N ASN A 162 2.97 4.02 4.48
CA ASN A 162 3.04 5.33 3.84
C ASN A 162 4.49 5.76 3.66
N TYR A 163 4.97 5.62 2.42
CA TYR A 163 6.16 6.35 1.96
C TYR A 163 5.83 7.84 1.84
N SER A 164 6.85 8.69 1.90
CA SER A 164 6.69 10.14 1.69
C SER A 164 6.04 10.40 0.32
N LYS A 165 5.25 11.47 0.23
CA LYS A 165 4.64 11.91 -1.03
C LYS A 165 5.70 12.18 -2.12
N ASP A 166 6.92 12.53 -1.71
CA ASP A 166 8.04 12.85 -2.58
C ASP A 166 9.02 11.66 -2.76
N TYR A 167 8.51 10.43 -2.69
CA TYR A 167 9.31 9.23 -2.88
C TYR A 167 10.01 9.19 -4.25
N ASN A 168 11.30 8.88 -4.25
CA ASN A 168 12.10 8.71 -5.45
C ASN A 168 12.98 7.46 -5.31
N TRP A 169 12.74 6.48 -6.18
CA TRP A 169 13.43 5.19 -6.18
C TRP A 169 14.96 5.30 -6.35
N PHE A 170 15.44 6.28 -7.13
CA PHE A 170 16.86 6.48 -7.35
C PHE A 170 17.55 7.05 -6.11
N LEU A 171 16.89 8.01 -5.44
CA LEU A 171 17.37 8.52 -4.15
C LEU A 171 17.31 7.46 -3.06
N GLU A 172 16.35 6.52 -3.12
CA GLU A 172 16.25 5.42 -2.16
C GLU A 172 17.47 4.47 -2.23
N LEU A 173 18.03 4.25 -3.42
CA LEU A 173 19.23 3.43 -3.59
C LEU A 173 20.44 3.99 -2.84
N ILE A 174 20.58 5.32 -2.83
CA ILE A 174 21.72 6.05 -2.23
C ILE A 174 21.44 6.40 -0.75
N ARG A 175 20.23 6.88 -0.47
CA ARG A 175 19.81 7.37 0.86
C ARG A 175 18.35 7.00 1.12
N PRO A 176 18.09 5.83 1.75
CA PRO A 176 16.72 5.42 2.04
C PRO A 176 16.08 6.38 3.05
N GLN A 177 14.88 6.86 2.73
CA GLN A 177 14.08 7.65 3.66
C GLN A 177 13.46 6.74 4.72
N SER A 178 13.56 7.13 5.98
CA SER A 178 12.87 6.42 7.06
C SER A 178 11.37 6.55 6.88
N SER A 179 10.64 5.43 6.94
CA SER A 179 9.18 5.49 7.04
C SER A 179 8.76 6.25 8.32
N PRO A 180 7.64 6.99 8.29
CA PRO A 180 7.08 7.59 9.51
C PRO A 180 6.88 6.56 10.62
N PHE A 181 6.53 5.33 10.24
CA PHE A 181 6.42 4.19 11.14
C PHE A 181 7.73 3.88 11.90
N THR A 182 8.88 3.85 11.22
CA THR A 182 10.17 3.59 11.90
C THR A 182 10.57 4.70 12.87
N GLN A 183 10.06 5.92 12.70
CA GLN A 183 10.35 7.04 13.60
C GLN A 183 9.44 7.02 14.84
N THR A 184 8.18 6.63 14.68
CA THR A 184 7.18 6.62 15.77
C THR A 184 7.19 5.32 16.58
N MET A 185 7.89 4.29 16.10
CA MET A 185 7.86 2.96 16.71
C MET A 185 8.66 2.88 18.02
N ASN A 186 7.94 2.62 19.11
CA ASN A 186 8.52 2.35 20.42
C ASN A 186 8.96 0.87 20.53
N ARG A 187 10.04 0.58 21.28
CA ARG A 187 10.52 -0.77 21.61
C ARG A 187 9.44 -1.66 22.24
N ASN A 188 8.41 -1.07 22.83
CA ASN A 188 7.24 -1.79 23.32
C ASN A 188 6.50 -2.59 22.24
N ILE A 189 6.70 -2.31 20.94
CA ILE A 189 6.12 -3.11 19.85
C ILE A 189 6.53 -4.59 19.92
N TYR A 190 7.74 -4.89 20.40
CA TYR A 190 8.20 -6.28 20.52
C TYR A 190 7.49 -7.06 21.64
N LYS A 191 6.69 -6.38 22.46
CA LYS A 191 5.93 -6.98 23.58
C LYS A 191 4.45 -7.20 23.24
N THR A 192 3.94 -6.58 22.17
CA THR A 192 2.53 -6.70 21.76
C THR A 192 2.34 -7.82 20.75
N TRP A 193 1.19 -8.48 20.78
CA TRP A 193 0.88 -9.57 19.83
C TRP A 193 0.77 -9.07 18.40
N ASN A 194 0.23 -7.86 18.24
CA ASN A 194 0.22 -7.15 16.97
C ASN A 194 1.62 -6.93 16.39
N GLY A 195 2.58 -6.56 17.24
CA GLY A 195 3.95 -6.30 16.83
C GLY A 195 4.68 -7.58 16.46
N GLU A 196 4.48 -8.64 17.24
CA GLU A 196 4.97 -9.97 16.93
C GLU A 196 4.42 -10.49 15.59
N ALA A 197 3.10 -10.44 15.40
CA ALA A 197 2.44 -10.85 14.16
C ALA A 197 2.99 -10.06 12.96
N LEU A 198 3.19 -8.75 13.11
CA LEU A 198 3.74 -7.89 12.06
C LEU A 198 5.18 -8.28 11.69
N ILE A 199 6.04 -8.50 12.68
CA ILE A 199 7.45 -8.89 12.46
C ILE A 199 7.51 -10.27 11.81
N ASN A 200 6.72 -11.22 12.30
CA ASN A 200 6.62 -12.57 11.74
C ASN A 200 6.15 -12.54 10.29
N PHE A 201 5.14 -11.73 9.98
CA PHE A 201 4.69 -11.52 8.60
C PHE A 201 5.81 -10.98 7.72
N LYS A 202 6.48 -9.88 8.12
CA LYS A 202 7.59 -9.30 7.35
C LYS A 202 8.73 -10.29 7.13
N TRP A 203 9.12 -11.01 8.18
CA TRP A 203 10.20 -11.98 8.12
C TRP A 203 9.85 -13.13 7.17
N LYS A 204 8.64 -13.69 7.31
CA LYS A 204 8.19 -14.84 6.51
C LYS A 204 7.93 -14.47 5.05
N ALA A 205 7.44 -13.26 4.78
CA ALA A 205 7.14 -12.78 3.43
C ALA A 205 8.38 -12.30 2.68
N TYR A 206 9.27 -11.55 3.34
CA TYR A 206 10.38 -10.86 2.68
C TYR A 206 11.72 -11.13 3.36
N GLY A 207 11.78 -10.92 4.68
CA GLY A 207 13.03 -10.86 5.43
C GLY A 207 13.92 -12.09 5.25
N LYS A 208 13.33 -13.30 5.32
CA LYS A 208 14.09 -14.55 5.16
C LYS A 208 14.74 -14.70 3.78
N TYR A 209 14.08 -14.21 2.73
CA TYR A 209 14.59 -14.31 1.36
C TYR A 209 15.72 -13.31 1.12
N TYR A 210 15.54 -12.06 1.55
CA TYR A 210 16.61 -11.06 1.49
C TYR A 210 17.81 -11.49 2.32
N TYR A 211 17.58 -12.00 3.53
CA TYR A 211 18.63 -12.53 4.39
C TYR A 211 19.39 -13.67 3.71
N ALA A 212 18.68 -14.68 3.18
CA ALA A 212 19.31 -15.80 2.49
C ALA A 212 20.11 -15.35 1.26
N MET A 213 19.58 -14.42 0.47
CA MET A 213 20.28 -13.89 -0.71
C MET A 213 21.58 -13.17 -0.33
N ILE A 214 21.53 -12.27 0.67
CA ILE A 214 22.71 -11.55 1.16
C ILE A 214 23.73 -12.54 1.74
N TRP A 215 23.26 -13.53 2.50
CA TRP A 215 24.12 -14.55 3.10
C TRP A 215 24.82 -15.40 2.04
N ILE A 216 24.11 -15.88 1.02
CA ILE A 216 24.70 -16.64 -0.09
C ILE A 216 25.75 -15.78 -0.83
N LEU A 217 25.42 -14.52 -1.14
CA LEU A 217 26.35 -13.61 -1.79
C LEU A 217 27.65 -13.45 -0.99
N PHE A 218 27.52 -13.26 0.33
CA PHE A 218 28.67 -13.17 1.22
C PHE A 218 29.48 -14.47 1.27
N MET A 219 28.83 -15.63 1.32
CA MET A 219 29.51 -16.93 1.34
C MET A 219 30.25 -17.20 0.02
N VAL A 220 29.68 -16.80 -1.13
CA VAL A 220 30.34 -16.91 -2.43
C VAL A 220 31.56 -15.99 -2.50
N LEU A 221 31.42 -14.72 -2.07
CA LEU A 221 32.55 -13.79 -1.99
C LEU A 221 33.69 -14.37 -1.14
N LEU A 222 33.36 -14.85 0.06
CA LEU A 222 34.33 -15.45 0.98
C LEU A 222 34.99 -16.70 0.37
N GLY A 223 34.20 -17.58 -0.25
CA GLY A 223 34.68 -18.79 -0.91
C GLY A 223 35.63 -18.49 -2.06
N CYS A 224 35.27 -17.59 -2.98
CA CYS A 224 36.11 -17.20 -4.11
C CYS A 224 37.42 -16.56 -3.66
N PHE A 225 37.37 -15.65 -2.67
CA PHE A 225 38.56 -14.97 -2.17
C PHE A 225 39.51 -15.94 -1.45
N THR A 226 38.98 -16.77 -0.54
CA THR A 226 39.80 -17.75 0.19
C THR A 226 40.39 -18.80 -0.74
N ALA A 227 39.63 -19.29 -1.72
CA ALA A 227 40.14 -20.22 -2.72
C ALA A 227 41.30 -19.60 -3.53
N ALA A 228 41.14 -18.36 -4.00
CA ALA A 228 42.19 -17.66 -4.75
C ALA A 228 43.44 -17.36 -3.91
N ALA A 229 43.27 -17.05 -2.62
CA ALA A 229 44.36 -16.67 -1.73
C ALA A 229 45.13 -17.85 -1.12
N THR A 230 44.48 -18.99 -0.89
CA THR A 230 45.07 -20.11 -0.12
C THR A 230 45.46 -21.32 -0.96
N ILE A 231 44.82 -21.55 -2.11
CA ILE A 231 45.10 -22.73 -2.92
C ILE A 231 46.42 -22.52 -3.68
N SER A 232 47.33 -23.48 -3.56
CA SER A 232 48.63 -23.40 -4.22
C SER A 232 48.50 -23.53 -5.74
N GLN A 233 49.46 -22.94 -6.45
CA GLN A 233 49.52 -22.90 -7.92
C GLN A 233 49.61 -24.29 -8.58
N GLN A 234 49.86 -25.33 -7.78
CA GLN A 234 49.92 -26.72 -8.24
C GLN A 234 48.51 -27.31 -8.47
N TYR A 235 47.48 -26.76 -7.82
CA TYR A 235 46.10 -27.27 -7.90
C TYR A 235 45.16 -26.39 -8.73
N ILE A 236 45.51 -25.11 -8.97
CA ILE A 236 44.71 -24.16 -9.76
C ILE A 236 45.62 -23.44 -10.76
N SER A 237 45.17 -23.30 -12.01
CA SER A 237 45.87 -22.54 -13.04
C SER A 237 45.85 -21.04 -12.74
N GLU A 238 46.90 -20.33 -13.18
CA GLU A 238 47.03 -18.88 -12.96
C GLU A 238 45.82 -18.11 -13.48
N GLU A 239 45.31 -18.50 -14.65
CA GLU A 239 44.17 -17.85 -15.30
C GLU A 239 42.89 -17.98 -14.47
N VAL A 240 42.61 -19.17 -13.92
CA VAL A 240 41.45 -19.39 -13.05
C VAL A 240 41.59 -18.60 -11.74
N ARG A 241 42.80 -18.54 -11.17
CA ARG A 241 43.06 -17.73 -9.96
C ARG A 241 42.82 -16.24 -10.21
N GLN A 242 43.28 -15.71 -11.34
CA GLN A 242 43.04 -14.31 -11.72
C GLN A 242 41.55 -14.03 -11.92
N GLN A 243 40.81 -14.94 -12.56
CA GLN A 243 39.36 -14.81 -12.71
C GLN A 243 38.64 -14.82 -11.35
N LEU A 244 39.04 -15.69 -10.42
CA LEU A 244 38.48 -15.71 -9.06
C LEU A 244 38.72 -14.39 -8.32
N PHE A 245 39.92 -13.79 -8.44
CA PHE A 245 40.17 -12.47 -7.87
C PHE A 245 39.31 -11.37 -8.50
N ILE A 246 39.15 -11.35 -9.83
CA ILE A 246 38.27 -10.39 -10.51
C ILE A 246 36.83 -10.52 -10.00
N ILE A 247 36.32 -11.75 -9.87
CA ILE A 247 34.98 -12.02 -9.34
C ILE A 247 34.86 -11.54 -7.89
N SER A 248 35.85 -11.85 -7.04
CA SER A 248 35.88 -11.38 -5.65
C SER A 248 35.90 -9.86 -5.54
N ILE A 249 36.63 -9.17 -6.41
CA ILE A 249 36.65 -7.70 -6.46
C ILE A 249 35.25 -7.17 -6.79
N ILE A 250 34.61 -7.70 -7.84
CA ILE A 250 33.25 -7.27 -8.24
C ILE A 250 32.23 -7.53 -7.12
N LEU A 251 32.24 -8.73 -6.53
CA LEU A 251 31.34 -9.08 -5.42
C LEU A 251 31.61 -8.23 -4.17
N GLY A 252 32.88 -7.92 -3.90
CA GLY A 252 33.31 -7.02 -2.82
C GLY A 252 32.78 -5.60 -3.02
N PHE A 253 32.83 -5.06 -4.24
CA PHE A 253 32.23 -3.76 -4.56
C PHE A 253 30.70 -3.74 -4.33
N ILE A 254 30.00 -4.80 -4.73
CA ILE A 254 28.55 -4.91 -4.48
C ILE A 254 28.26 -4.90 -2.97
N HIS A 255 29.03 -5.66 -2.18
CA HIS A 255 28.89 -5.68 -0.72
C HIS A 255 29.18 -4.30 -0.10
N LEU A 256 30.20 -3.60 -0.61
CA LEU A 256 30.57 -2.26 -0.16
C LEU A 256 29.45 -1.23 -0.40
N ILE A 257 28.73 -1.32 -1.53
CA ILE A 257 27.57 -0.43 -1.80
C ILE A 257 26.51 -0.57 -0.69
N PHE A 258 26.23 -1.80 -0.24
CA PHE A 258 25.28 -2.03 0.86
C PHE A 258 25.75 -1.43 2.19
N GLU A 259 27.05 -1.54 2.50
CA GLU A 259 27.65 -0.95 3.71
C GLU A 259 27.63 0.58 3.67
N ILE A 260 28.01 1.18 2.53
CA ILE A 260 27.96 2.63 2.30
C ILE A 260 26.52 3.15 2.47
N ARG A 261 25.52 2.41 1.98
CA ARG A 261 24.12 2.77 2.18
C ARG A 261 23.72 2.76 3.66
N GLN A 262 24.17 1.77 4.43
CA GLN A 262 23.93 1.74 5.88
C GLN A 262 24.61 2.90 6.60
N PHE A 263 25.81 3.27 6.16
CA PHE A 263 26.54 4.42 6.68
C PHE A 263 25.77 5.74 6.46
N PHE A 264 25.29 5.99 5.23
CA PHE A 264 24.51 7.20 4.94
C PHE A 264 23.15 7.24 5.64
N TYR A 265 22.57 6.08 5.96
CA TYR A 265 21.28 6.02 6.67
C TYR A 265 21.39 6.56 8.10
N ASN A 266 22.43 6.18 8.86
CA ASN A 266 22.67 6.73 10.20
C ASN A 266 24.14 6.64 10.60
N ILE A 267 24.90 7.69 10.26
CA ILE A 267 26.35 7.80 10.48
C ILE A 267 26.72 7.56 11.95
N ILE A 268 26.02 8.22 12.88
CA ILE A 268 26.30 8.14 14.32
C ILE A 268 26.11 6.70 14.79
N LYS A 269 24.93 6.11 14.53
CA LYS A 269 24.63 4.73 14.94
C LYS A 269 25.55 3.71 14.30
N TRP A 270 26.00 3.97 13.07
CA TRP A 270 26.93 3.10 12.35
C TRP A 270 28.29 3.04 13.05
N PHE A 271 28.84 4.17 13.51
CA PHE A 271 30.10 4.20 14.27
C PHE A 271 30.01 3.54 15.64
N TYR A 272 28.87 3.64 16.33
CA TYR A 272 28.67 3.00 17.64
C TYR A 272 28.32 1.51 17.56
N ASN A 273 28.13 0.95 16.36
CA ASN A 273 27.84 -0.47 16.20
C ASN A 273 29.14 -1.28 16.05
N PHE A 274 29.47 -2.05 17.08
CA PHE A 274 30.64 -2.92 17.13
C PHE A 274 30.77 -3.84 15.91
N TRP A 275 29.64 -4.39 15.43
CA TRP A 275 29.65 -5.30 14.28
C TRP A 275 30.01 -4.62 12.95
N ASN A 276 29.70 -3.33 12.80
CA ASN A 276 30.03 -2.57 11.59
C ASN A 276 31.53 -2.24 11.54
N ILE A 277 32.13 -1.99 12.71
CA ILE A 277 33.58 -1.83 12.86
C ILE A 277 34.28 -3.14 12.46
N PHE A 278 33.79 -4.29 12.94
CA PHE A 278 34.35 -5.60 12.59
C PHE A 278 34.19 -5.94 11.10
N GLY A 279 33.05 -5.60 10.48
CA GLY A 279 32.82 -5.74 9.04
C GLY A 279 33.82 -4.95 8.18
N LYS A 280 34.24 -3.76 8.65
CA LYS A 280 35.20 -2.90 7.96
C LYS A 280 36.58 -3.57 7.77
N TYR A 281 37.05 -4.32 8.77
CA TYR A 281 38.34 -5.02 8.69
C TYR A 281 38.32 -6.21 7.73
N LYS A 282 37.15 -6.78 7.42
CA LYS A 282 37.00 -7.87 6.44
C LYS A 282 36.90 -7.40 4.99
N CYS A 283 36.44 -6.18 4.73
CA CYS A 283 36.35 -5.62 3.37
C CYS A 283 37.67 -5.01 2.87
N LEU A 284 38.66 -4.82 3.77
CA LEU A 284 39.96 -4.21 3.50
C LEU A 284 41.10 -5.22 3.35
N ILE A 285 40.80 -6.51 3.44
CA ILE A 285 41.71 -7.65 3.22
C ILE A 285 41.24 -8.36 1.96
#